data_AF-A0A843LGD8-F1
#
_entry.id   AF-A0A843LGD8-F1
#
_cell.length_a   1.000
_cell.length_b   1.000
_cell.length_c   1.000
_cell.angle_alpha   90.00
_cell.angle_beta   90.00
_cell.angle_gamma   90.00
#
_symmetry.space_group_name_H-M   'P 1'
#
loop_
_entity.id
_entity.type
_entity.pdbx_description
1 polymer ?
#
loop_
_entity_poly.entity_id
_entity_poly.type
_entity_poly.pdbx_seq_one_letter_code
_entity_poly.pdbx_strand_id
1 'polypeptide(L)'
;MRNIFLIFLKGIYINILRILFAADRVTSKEIRNSILQGKVKYPQAINDESCIGCGGCANICPVEAITMVPIEKPVEIVKGYTKTQKPKYDPLKCLYCFWCHDNCPIYAFYGKPGAIHPREVGEFKADPAKLLIEPIKLKENKIKEIVDYMAKDASKYFEE
;
A
#
# COMPACT_ATOMS: atom_id res chain seq x y z
N MET A 1 49.07 6.81 14.32
CA MET A 1 48.91 5.72 13.32
C MET A 1 48.11 4.59 13.97
N ARG A 2 46.98 4.15 13.40
CA ARG A 2 46.26 2.98 13.94
C ARG A 2 47.18 1.76 13.82
N ASN A 3 47.38 1.05 14.93
CA ASN A 3 48.21 -0.16 14.96
C ASN A 3 47.66 -1.19 13.96
N ILE A 4 48.49 -1.58 12.98
CA ILE A 4 48.11 -2.50 11.90
C ILE A 4 47.55 -3.84 12.45
N PHE A 5 48.09 -4.29 13.59
CA PHE A 5 47.66 -5.49 14.27
C PHE A 5 46.23 -5.39 14.82
N LEU A 6 45.87 -4.23 15.38
CA LEU A 6 44.50 -3.96 15.86
C LEU A 6 43.50 -3.90 14.70
N ILE A 7 43.91 -3.40 13.53
CA ILE A 7 43.07 -3.44 12.33
C ILE A 7 42.82 -4.88 11.91
N PHE A 8 43.85 -5.72 11.91
CA PHE A 8 43.75 -7.12 11.54
C PHE A 8 42.83 -7.91 12.48
N LEU A 9 43.03 -7.80 13.80
CA LEU A 9 42.17 -8.46 14.79
C LEU A 9 40.70 -8.01 14.69
N LYS A 10 40.46 -6.71 14.49
CA LYS A 10 39.10 -6.19 14.29
C LYS A 10 38.47 -6.74 13.01
N GLY A 11 39.24 -6.89 11.93
CA GLY A 11 38.81 -7.51 10.69
C GLY A 11 38.41 -8.97 10.86
N ILE A 12 39.24 -9.76 11.56
CA ILE A 12 38.93 -11.17 11.88
C ILE A 12 37.64 -11.25 12.69
N TYR A 13 37.53 -10.47 13.77
CA TYR A 13 36.35 -10.48 14.63
C TYR A 13 35.07 -10.16 13.86
N ILE A 14 35.06 -9.10 13.06
CA ILE A 14 33.90 -8.72 12.24
C ILE A 14 33.57 -9.82 11.22
N ASN A 15 34.56 -10.40 10.55
CA ASN A 15 34.30 -11.47 9.58
C ASN A 15 33.78 -12.76 10.22
N ILE A 16 34.29 -13.14 11.40
CA ILE A 16 33.75 -14.25 12.18
C ILE A 16 32.29 -13.98 12.53
N LEU A 17 31.96 -12.77 13.00
CA LEU A 17 30.58 -12.40 13.29
C LEU A 17 29.67 -12.46 12.05
N ARG A 18 30.17 -12.00 10.88
CA ARG A 18 29.45 -12.08 9.61
C ARG A 18 29.18 -13.51 9.15
N ILE A 19 30.17 -14.40 9.28
CA ILE A 19 30.08 -15.78 8.81
C ILE A 19 29.20 -16.61 9.73
N LEU A 20 29.47 -16.58 11.04
CA LEU A 20 28.80 -17.44 12.01
C LEU A 20 27.40 -16.92 12.37
N PHE A 21 27.27 -15.61 12.56
CA PHE A 21 26.04 -14.99 13.07
C PHE A 21 25.29 -14.16 12.05
N ALA A 22 25.77 -14.09 10.80
CA ALA A 22 25.10 -13.32 9.76
C ALA A 22 24.87 -11.84 10.13
N ALA A 23 25.75 -11.28 10.97
CA ALA A 23 25.54 -10.00 11.65
C ALA A 23 25.35 -8.78 10.72
N ASP A 24 25.82 -8.85 9.48
CA ASP A 24 25.68 -7.77 8.48
C ASP A 24 24.63 -8.08 7.40
N ARG A 25 23.73 -9.04 7.62
CA ARG A 25 22.63 -9.29 6.68
C ARG A 25 21.55 -8.24 6.87
N VAL A 26 21.31 -7.46 5.82
CA VAL A 26 20.24 -6.45 5.75
C VAL A 26 18.85 -7.08 5.69
N THR A 27 18.76 -8.33 5.21
CA THR A 27 17.51 -9.10 5.10
C THR A 27 17.53 -10.30 6.04
N SER A 28 16.37 -10.57 6.67
CA SER A 28 16.22 -11.74 7.53
C SER A 28 16.51 -13.02 6.74
N LYS A 29 17.06 -14.02 7.43
CA LYS A 29 17.36 -15.33 6.83
C LYS A 29 16.08 -15.98 6.27
N GLU A 30 14.94 -15.73 6.91
CA GLU A 30 13.61 -16.20 6.49
C GLU A 30 13.23 -15.61 5.13
N ILE A 31 13.30 -14.28 4.96
CA ILE A 31 12.98 -13.63 3.68
C ILE A 31 13.92 -14.15 2.59
N ARG A 32 15.22 -14.29 2.88
CA ARG A 32 16.18 -14.81 1.91
C ARG A 32 15.85 -16.24 1.50
N ASN A 33 15.50 -17.11 2.44
CA ASN A 33 15.11 -18.48 2.14
C ASN A 33 13.82 -18.52 1.31
N SER A 34 12.83 -17.66 1.63
CA SER A 34 11.61 -17.52 0.84
C SER A 34 11.90 -17.07 -0.60
N ILE A 35 12.81 -16.12 -0.80
CA ILE A 35 13.25 -15.68 -2.15
C ILE A 35 13.91 -16.83 -2.89
N LEU A 36 14.89 -17.51 -2.28
CA LEU A 36 15.62 -18.60 -2.92
C LEU A 36 14.72 -19.79 -3.31
N GLN A 37 13.65 -20.00 -2.56
CA GLN A 37 12.67 -21.07 -2.82
C GLN A 37 11.49 -20.60 -3.69
N GLY A 38 11.46 -19.34 -4.13
CA GLY A 38 10.34 -18.78 -4.88
C GLY A 38 9.02 -18.72 -4.10
N LYS A 39 9.08 -18.72 -2.76
CA LYS A 39 7.91 -18.73 -1.86
C LYS A 39 7.48 -17.33 -1.39
N VAL A 40 8.00 -16.27 -2.01
CA VAL A 40 7.63 -14.90 -1.66
C VAL A 40 6.18 -14.68 -2.07
N LYS A 41 5.33 -14.40 -1.08
CA LYS A 41 3.94 -14.01 -1.31
C LYS A 41 3.87 -12.50 -1.36
N TYR A 42 3.11 -11.97 -2.31
CA TYR A 42 2.75 -10.57 -2.27
C TYR A 42 1.81 -10.32 -1.08
N PRO A 43 2.08 -9.29 -0.28
CA PRO A 43 1.24 -8.95 0.85
C PRO A 43 -0.15 -8.52 0.38
N GLN A 44 -1.13 -8.63 1.27
CA GLN A 44 -2.47 -8.13 1.01
C GLN A 44 -2.41 -6.60 0.88
N ALA A 45 -2.68 -6.11 -0.33
CA ALA A 45 -2.65 -4.68 -0.63
C ALA A 45 -4.02 -4.00 -0.47
N ILE A 46 -5.09 -4.77 -0.26
CA ILE A 46 -6.47 -4.28 -0.21
C ILE A 46 -7.19 -4.85 1.00
N ASN A 47 -7.79 -3.96 1.80
CA ASN A 47 -8.72 -4.30 2.87
C ASN A 47 -10.15 -4.23 2.34
N ASP A 48 -10.74 -5.39 2.02
CA ASP A 48 -12.07 -5.47 1.42
C ASP A 48 -13.18 -4.96 2.36
N GLU A 49 -13.04 -5.12 3.67
CA GLU A 49 -14.02 -4.67 4.67
C GLU A 49 -14.10 -3.14 4.73
N SER A 50 -12.95 -2.46 4.65
CA SER A 50 -12.84 -1.01 4.74
C SER A 50 -13.05 -0.30 3.40
N CYS A 51 -12.94 -1.04 2.28
CA CYS A 51 -13.09 -0.48 0.94
C CYS A 51 -14.55 -0.12 0.63
N ILE A 52 -14.78 1.12 0.17
CA ILE A 52 -16.11 1.61 -0.24
C ILE A 52 -16.45 1.38 -1.72
N GLY A 53 -15.49 0.95 -2.54
CA GLY A 53 -15.73 0.67 -3.97
C GLY A 53 -15.83 1.91 -4.88
N CYS A 54 -15.27 3.05 -4.47
CA CYS A 54 -15.37 4.32 -5.20
C CYS A 54 -14.59 4.38 -6.53
N GLY A 55 -13.63 3.48 -6.77
CA GLY A 55 -12.85 3.45 -8.01
C GLY A 55 -11.71 4.47 -8.12
N GLY A 56 -11.59 5.44 -7.21
CA GLY A 56 -10.55 6.48 -7.28
C GLY A 56 -9.11 5.93 -7.33
N CYS A 57 -8.86 4.80 -6.65
CA CYS A 57 -7.55 4.13 -6.69
C CYS A 57 -7.18 3.53 -8.06
N ALA A 58 -8.17 3.15 -8.88
CA ALA A 58 -7.94 2.69 -10.25
C ALA A 58 -7.66 3.89 -11.17
N ASN A 59 -8.52 4.92 -11.12
CA ASN A 59 -8.39 6.13 -11.93
C ASN A 59 -7.04 6.82 -11.74
N ILE A 60 -6.59 6.93 -10.49
CA ILE A 60 -5.37 7.64 -10.14
C ILE A 60 -4.09 6.84 -10.45
N CYS A 61 -4.21 5.55 -10.79
CA CYS A 61 -3.06 4.70 -11.03
C CYS A 61 -2.49 4.92 -12.44
N PRO A 62 -1.29 5.50 -12.60
CA PRO A 62 -0.75 5.85 -13.92
C PRO A 62 -0.37 4.64 -14.78
N VAL A 63 -0.19 3.48 -14.14
CA VAL A 63 0.28 2.23 -14.76
C VAL A 63 -0.79 1.14 -14.74
N GLU A 64 -2.03 1.51 -14.41
CA GLU A 64 -3.18 0.60 -14.39
C GLU A 64 -2.94 -0.69 -13.57
N ALA A 65 -2.19 -0.56 -12.47
CA ALA A 65 -1.94 -1.65 -11.53
C ALA A 65 -3.19 -2.01 -10.71
N ILE A 66 -4.25 -1.21 -10.79
CA ILE A 66 -5.50 -1.42 -10.07
C ILE A 66 -6.65 -1.37 -11.06
N THR A 67 -7.48 -2.41 -11.04
CA THR A 67 -8.73 -2.48 -11.83
C THR A 67 -9.91 -2.72 -10.90
N MET A 68 -11.08 -2.18 -11.20
CA MET A 68 -12.26 -2.45 -10.40
C MET A 68 -12.98 -3.69 -10.93
N VAL A 69 -13.30 -4.63 -10.04
CA VAL A 69 -14.03 -5.85 -10.36
C VAL A 69 -15.35 -5.89 -9.58
N PRO A 70 -16.43 -6.41 -10.17
CA PRO A 70 -17.72 -6.52 -9.49
C PRO A 70 -17.60 -7.46 -8.28
N ILE A 71 -18.37 -7.18 -7.23
CA ILE A 71 -18.55 -8.11 -6.11
C ILE A 71 -19.80 -8.96 -6.32
N GLU A 72 -19.79 -10.19 -5.81
CA GLU A 72 -20.90 -11.14 -5.99
C GLU A 72 -22.22 -10.64 -5.42
N LYS A 73 -22.16 -9.93 -4.29
CA LYS A 73 -23.33 -9.38 -3.58
C LYS A 73 -23.08 -7.91 -3.28
N PRO A 74 -23.89 -6.99 -3.84
CA PRO A 74 -23.83 -5.59 -3.48
C PRO A 74 -24.04 -5.40 -1.97
N VAL A 75 -23.25 -4.51 -1.37
CA VAL A 75 -23.31 -4.21 0.07
C VAL A 75 -23.72 -2.75 0.23
N GLU A 76 -24.88 -2.51 0.85
CA GLU A 76 -25.27 -1.16 1.23
C GLU A 76 -24.45 -0.74 2.46
N ILE A 77 -23.65 0.33 2.30
CA ILE A 77 -22.77 0.83 3.37
C ILE A 77 -23.53 1.85 4.21
N VAL A 78 -24.15 2.81 3.53
CA VAL A 78 -25.04 3.81 4.10
C VAL A 78 -26.25 3.97 3.19
N LYS A 79 -27.34 4.54 3.71
CA LYS A 79 -28.58 4.72 2.96
C LYS A 79 -28.31 5.45 1.63
N GLY A 80 -28.53 4.77 0.52
CA GLY A 80 -28.32 5.32 -0.83
C GLY A 80 -26.89 5.20 -1.39
N TYR A 81 -25.96 4.57 -0.66
CA TYR A 81 -24.64 4.24 -1.17
C TYR A 81 -24.36 2.72 -1.06
N THR A 82 -24.33 2.07 -2.21
CA THR A 82 -24.12 0.64 -2.32
C THR A 82 -22.79 0.36 -3.01
N LYS A 83 -21.94 -0.42 -2.35
CA LYS A 83 -20.72 -0.97 -2.93
C LYS A 83 -21.09 -2.10 -3.89
N THR A 84 -20.70 -1.96 -5.15
CA THR A 84 -20.95 -2.94 -6.22
C THR A 84 -19.66 -3.55 -6.77
N GLN A 85 -18.51 -2.98 -6.43
CA GLN A 85 -17.20 -3.34 -6.95
C GLN A 85 -16.12 -3.21 -5.88
N LYS A 86 -15.00 -3.91 -6.10
CA LYS A 86 -13.79 -3.83 -5.28
C LYS A 86 -12.55 -3.77 -6.18
N PRO A 87 -11.44 -3.19 -5.70
CA PRO A 87 -10.23 -3.17 -6.49
C PRO A 87 -9.62 -4.57 -6.60
N LYS A 88 -8.95 -4.82 -7.71
CA LYS A 88 -8.04 -5.93 -7.95
C LYS A 88 -6.67 -5.31 -8.22
N TYR A 89 -5.68 -5.69 -7.43
CA TYR A 89 -4.34 -5.15 -7.47
C TYR A 89 -3.37 -6.11 -8.18
N ASP A 90 -2.58 -5.56 -9.11
CA ASP A 90 -1.50 -6.25 -9.81
C ASP A 90 -0.13 -5.71 -9.30
N PRO A 91 0.60 -6.48 -8.48
CA PRO A 91 1.87 -6.05 -7.93
C PRO A 91 3.01 -5.97 -8.95
N LEU A 92 2.87 -6.58 -10.13
CA LEU A 92 3.90 -6.57 -11.17
C LEU A 92 3.88 -5.27 -11.98
N LYS A 93 2.72 -4.63 -12.09
CA LYS A 93 2.57 -3.32 -12.73
C LYS A 93 2.88 -2.16 -11.77
N CYS A 94 2.69 -2.35 -10.46
CA CYS A 94 2.76 -1.26 -9.50
C CYS A 94 4.18 -0.66 -9.37
N LEU A 95 4.28 0.67 -9.47
CA LEU A 95 5.51 1.43 -9.22
C LEU A 95 5.68 1.90 -7.77
N TYR A 96 4.79 1.47 -6.86
CA TYR A 96 4.81 1.82 -5.43
C TYR A 96 4.86 3.34 -5.18
N CYS A 97 4.08 4.13 -5.93
CA CYS A 97 4.02 5.59 -5.79
C CYS A 97 3.13 6.09 -4.64
N PHE A 98 2.28 5.23 -4.07
CA PHE A 98 1.35 5.51 -2.96
C PHE A 98 0.16 6.45 -3.25
N TRP A 99 -0.04 6.89 -4.49
CA TRP A 99 -1.15 7.78 -4.83
C TRP A 99 -2.54 7.19 -4.50
N CYS A 100 -2.68 5.86 -4.67
CA CYS A 100 -3.91 5.15 -4.33
C CYS A 100 -4.20 5.12 -2.82
N HIS A 101 -3.16 5.10 -1.98
CA HIS A 101 -3.29 5.15 -0.53
C HIS A 101 -3.62 6.57 -0.08
N ASP A 102 -2.82 7.55 -0.51
CA ASP A 102 -2.89 8.92 -0.02
C ASP A 102 -4.20 9.63 -0.40
N ASN A 103 -4.79 9.22 -1.52
CA ASN A 103 -6.09 9.74 -1.98
C ASN A 103 -7.26 8.80 -1.66
N CYS A 104 -7.04 7.67 -0.98
CA CYS A 104 -8.14 6.82 -0.54
C CYS A 104 -9.05 7.63 0.41
N PRO A 105 -10.37 7.74 0.18
CA PRO A 105 -11.25 8.55 1.04
C PRO A 105 -11.18 8.17 2.52
N ILE A 106 -10.99 6.88 2.83
CA ILE A 106 -10.81 6.37 4.20
C ILE A 106 -9.59 7.02 4.89
N TYR A 107 -8.51 7.21 4.13
CA TYR A 107 -7.30 7.87 4.61
C TYR A 107 -7.39 9.39 4.49
N ALA A 108 -7.61 9.90 3.28
CA ALA A 108 -7.61 11.32 2.98
C ALA A 108 -8.64 12.11 3.80
N PHE A 109 -9.88 11.63 3.95
CA PHE A 109 -10.94 12.38 4.61
C PHE A 109 -11.01 12.12 6.12
N TYR A 110 -10.69 10.90 6.56
CA TYR A 110 -10.89 10.47 7.96
C TYR A 110 -9.61 10.15 8.72
N GLY A 111 -8.45 10.18 8.07
CA GLY A 111 -7.16 9.88 8.70
C GLY A 111 -7.07 8.44 9.24
N LYS A 112 -7.90 7.53 8.74
CA LYS A 112 -7.85 6.11 9.08
C LYS A 112 -6.92 5.37 8.11
N PRO A 113 -6.35 4.22 8.48
CA PRO A 113 -5.57 3.43 7.54
C PRO A 113 -6.37 3.19 6.24
N GLY A 114 -5.76 3.53 5.10
CA GLY A 114 -6.44 3.46 3.81
C GLY A 114 -6.81 2.03 3.45
N ALA A 115 -7.94 1.84 2.77
CA ALA A 115 -8.39 0.51 2.34
C ALA A 115 -7.48 -0.13 1.28
N ILE A 116 -6.49 0.61 0.76
CA ILE A 116 -5.51 0.14 -0.20
C ILE A 116 -4.13 0.69 0.15
N HIS A 117 -3.10 -0.14 0.04
CA HIS A 117 -1.71 0.26 0.22
C HIS A 117 -0.78 -0.62 -0.63
N PRO A 118 0.14 -0.05 -1.44
CA PRO A 118 0.99 -0.81 -2.36
C PRO A 118 1.87 -1.87 -1.71
N ARG A 119 2.30 -1.63 -0.46
CA ARG A 119 3.22 -2.53 0.24
C ARG A 119 2.56 -3.50 1.19
N GLU A 120 1.41 -3.19 1.77
CA GLU A 120 0.63 -4.00 2.74
C GLU A 120 -0.36 -3.09 3.47
N VAL A 121 -1.62 -3.51 3.65
CA VAL A 121 -2.61 -2.72 4.41
C VAL A 121 -2.49 -2.89 5.93
N GLY A 122 -1.87 -3.97 6.38
CA GLY A 122 -1.81 -4.36 7.79
C GLY A 122 -3.16 -4.84 8.33
N GLU A 123 -3.20 -5.16 9.62
CA GLU A 123 -4.43 -5.55 10.32
C GLU A 123 -5.12 -4.33 10.91
N PHE A 124 -6.19 -3.86 10.26
CA PHE A 124 -7.07 -2.84 10.81
C PHE A 124 -8.51 -3.06 10.36
N LYS A 125 -9.45 -2.52 11.15
CA LYS A 125 -10.87 -2.50 10.82
C LYS A 125 -11.34 -1.05 10.84
N ALA A 126 -11.71 -0.55 9.68
CA ALA A 126 -12.42 0.71 9.54
C ALA A 126 -13.84 0.39 9.09
N ASP A 127 -14.84 0.82 9.86
CA ASP A 127 -16.25 0.64 9.53
C ASP A 127 -16.68 1.77 8.58
N PRO A 128 -16.86 1.51 7.27
CA PRO A 128 -17.14 2.59 6.34
C PRO A 128 -18.53 3.19 6.56
N ALA A 129 -19.47 2.45 7.16
CA ALA A 129 -20.81 2.94 7.45
C ALA A 129 -20.77 4.11 8.45
N LYS A 130 -19.90 4.01 9.46
CA LYS A 130 -19.69 5.08 10.44
C LYS A 130 -18.93 6.25 9.83
N LEU A 131 -17.85 5.97 9.11
CA LEU A 131 -16.99 7.01 8.54
C LEU A 131 -17.77 7.91 7.56
N LEU A 132 -18.58 7.34 6.67
CA LEU A 132 -19.34 8.12 5.69
C LEU A 132 -20.39 9.06 6.31
N ILE A 133 -20.79 8.85 7.57
CA ILE A 133 -21.71 9.71 8.32
C ILE A 133 -20.94 10.79 9.11
N GLU A 134 -19.68 10.54 9.45
CA GLU A 134 -18.85 11.49 10.19
C GLU A 134 -18.55 12.74 9.35
N PRO A 135 -18.55 13.95 9.97
CA PRO A 135 -18.22 15.17 9.26
C PRO A 135 -16.75 15.18 8.85
N ILE A 136 -16.50 15.50 7.58
CA ILE A 136 -15.15 15.60 7.03
C ILE A 136 -14.45 16.83 7.63
N LYS A 137 -13.34 16.61 8.34
CA LYS A 137 -12.54 17.66 9.01
C LYS A 137 -11.50 18.29 8.09
N LEU A 138 -11.89 18.57 6.84
CA LEU A 138 -11.01 19.21 5.85
C LEU A 138 -11.64 20.49 5.35
N LYS A 139 -10.78 21.43 4.93
CA LYS A 139 -11.24 22.61 4.19
C LYS A 139 -11.83 22.18 2.84
N GLU A 140 -12.89 22.84 2.42
CA GLU A 140 -13.62 22.51 1.19
C GLU A 140 -12.73 22.53 -0.06
N ASN A 141 -11.80 23.49 -0.15
CA ASN A 141 -10.84 23.55 -1.25
C ASN A 141 -9.97 22.28 -1.34
N LYS A 142 -9.59 21.70 -0.19
CA LYS A 142 -8.78 20.49 -0.14
C LYS A 142 -9.59 19.25 -0.52
N ILE A 143 -10.86 19.20 -0.13
CA ILE A 143 -11.79 18.14 -0.54
C ILE A 143 -11.91 18.13 -2.06
N LYS A 144 -12.15 19.30 -2.66
CA LYS A 144 -12.26 19.45 -4.11
C LYS A 144 -11.00 18.98 -4.84
N GLU A 145 -9.83 19.38 -4.36
CA GLU A 145 -8.55 18.96 -4.92
C GLU A 145 -8.40 17.43 -4.93
N ILE A 146 -8.70 16.75 -3.81
CA ILE A 146 -8.60 15.28 -3.71
C ILE A 146 -9.60 14.59 -4.65
N VAL A 147 -10.84 15.10 -4.72
CA VAL A 147 -11.85 14.57 -5.64
C VAL A 147 -11.43 14.74 -7.09
N ASP A 148 -10.87 15.89 -7.46
CA ASP A 148 -10.38 16.16 -8.82
C ASP A 148 -9.25 15.22 -9.21
N TYR A 149 -8.33 14.87 -8.29
CA TYR A 149 -7.29 13.87 -8.55
C TYR A 149 -7.87 12.47 -8.75
N MET A 150 -8.86 12.06 -7.94
CA MET A 150 -9.50 10.74 -8.07
C MET A 150 -10.39 10.62 -9.31
N ALA A 151 -10.90 11.73 -9.84
CA ALA A 151 -11.74 11.75 -11.03
C ALA A 151 -10.93 11.69 -12.33
N LYS A 152 -9.64 12.09 -12.28
CA LYS A 152 -8.76 12.05 -13.45
C LYS A 152 -8.31 10.63 -13.73
N ASP A 153 -8.42 10.25 -14.99
CA ASP A 153 -7.80 9.04 -15.51
C ASP A 153 -6.32 9.32 -15.76
N ALA A 154 -5.46 8.83 -14.87
CA ALA A 154 -4.04 9.10 -14.89
C ALA A 154 -3.30 8.37 -16.03
N SER A 155 -3.90 7.32 -16.61
CA SER A 155 -3.30 6.57 -17.72
C SER A 155 -3.03 7.46 -18.95
N LYS A 156 -3.94 8.41 -19.20
CA LYS A 156 -3.88 9.35 -20.33
C LYS A 156 -2.70 10.33 -20.30
N TYR A 157 -1.99 10.45 -19.18
CA TYR A 157 -0.80 11.29 -19.10
C TYR A 157 0.44 10.66 -19.76
N PHE A 158 0.39 9.36 -20.09
CA PHE A 158 1.51 8.60 -20.63
C PHE A 158 1.26 8.09 -22.07
N GLU A 159 0.13 8.46 -22.67
CA GLU A 159 -0.16 8.22 -24.08
C GLU A 159 0.48 9.35 -24.91
N GLU A 160 1.78 9.23 -25.21
CA GLU A 160 2.47 9.97 -26.28
C GLU A 160 2.52 9.15 -27.58
#